data_AF-A0A965U8L7-F1
#
_entry.id   AF-A0A965U8L7-F1
#
_cell.length_a   1.000
_cell.length_b   1.000
_cell.length_c   1.000
_cell.angle_alpha   90.00
_cell.angle_beta   90.00
_cell.angle_gamma   90.00
#
_symmetry.space_group_name_H-M   'P 1'
#
loop_
_entity.id
_entity.type
_entity.pdbx_description
1 polymer ?
#
loop_
_entity_poly.entity_id
_entity_poly.type
_entity_poly.pdbx_seq_one_letter_code
_entity_poly.pdbx_strand_id
1 'polypeptide(L)' 'MANKTLHCYELIIRSQGRDLLVLRTCDLAKIKREYNGHRARQVYSRILKDGRELTISEADKLCVGAATISGLIFQEPAKA' A
#
# COMPACT_ATOMS: atom_id res chain seq x y z
N MET A 1 -5.25 22.35 18.98
CA MET A 1 -5.56 21.97 17.59
C MET A 1 -4.59 20.87 17.19
N ALA A 2 -5.08 19.64 16.98
CA ALA A 2 -4.19 18.53 16.61
C ALA A 2 -3.69 18.78 15.19
N ASN A 3 -2.38 19.00 15.04
CA ASN A 3 -1.70 19.03 13.75
C ASN A 3 -1.93 17.67 13.10
N LYS A 4 -2.93 17.56 12.21
CA LYS A 4 -3.09 16.38 11.36
C LYS A 4 -1.90 16.38 10.42
N THR A 5 -0.87 15.60 10.77
CA THR A 5 0.28 15.35 9.91
C THR A 5 -0.25 14.77 8.60
N LEU A 6 -0.34 15.61 7.58
CA LEU A 6 -0.77 15.22 6.25
C LEU A 6 0.36 14.41 5.63
N HIS A 7 0.24 13.09 5.68
CA HIS A 7 1.16 12.19 5.01
C HIS A 7 0.99 12.31 3.50
N CYS A 8 2.08 12.42 2.77
CA CYS A 8 2.11 12.34 1.32
C CYS A 8 2.51 10.93 0.90
N TYR A 9 1.70 10.29 0.06
CA TYR A 9 1.94 8.97 -0.49
C TYR A 9 2.12 9.06 -1.99
N GLU A 10 3.09 8.34 -2.52
CA GLU A 10 3.37 8.27 -3.94
C GLU A 10 3.46 6.81 -4.38
N LEU A 11 2.81 6.47 -5.48
CA LEU A 11 2.91 5.16 -6.12
C LEU A 11 3.74 5.28 -7.38
N ILE A 12 4.84 4.54 -7.44
CA ILE A 12 5.70 4.47 -8.61
C ILE A 12 5.66 3.03 -9.11
N ILE A 13 5.41 2.85 -10.41
CA ILE A 13 5.51 1.54 -11.05
C ILE A 13 6.70 1.52 -11.99
N ARG A 14 7.25 0.33 -12.24
CA ARG A 14 8.20 0.14 -13.33
C ARG A 14 7.48 -0.44 -14.54
N SER A 15 7.54 0.27 -15.66
CA SER A 15 7.02 -0.17 -16.94
C SER A 15 8.08 0.02 -18.02
N GLN A 16 8.38 -1.04 -18.78
CA GLN A 16 9.36 -1.01 -19.87
C GLN A 16 10.74 -0.45 -19.45
N GLY A 17 11.18 -0.77 -18.23
CA GLY A 17 12.46 -0.29 -17.69
C GLY A 17 12.47 1.17 -17.22
N ARG A 18 11.34 1.88 -17.30
CA ARG A 18 11.18 3.25 -16.79
C ARG A 18 10.31 3.27 -15.55
N ASP A 19 10.67 4.16 -14.63
CA ASP A 19 9.88 4.41 -13.43
C ASP A 19 8.84 5.49 -13.75
N LEU A 20 7.57 5.17 -13.49
CA LEU A 20 6.43 6.03 -13.76
C LEU A 20 5.72 6.34 -12.44
N LEU A 21 5.58 7.62 -12.12
CA LEU A 21 4.72 8.07 -11.02
C LEU A 21 3.26 7.92 -11.44
N VAL A 22 2.53 7.01 -10.79
CA VAL A 22 1.12 6.71 -11.08
C VAL A 22 0.19 7.59 -10.27
N LEU A 23 0.51 7.78 -8.99
CA LEU A 23 -0.35 8.48 -8.06
C LEU A 23 0.49 9.25 -7.04
N ARG A 24 0.12 10.48 -6.73
CA ARG A 24 0.57 11.22 -5.56
C ARG A 24 -0.66 11.70 -4.81
N THR A 25 -0.81 11.33 -3.54
CA THR A 25 -2.02 11.61 -2.76
C THR A 25 -1.73 11.65 -1.27
N CYS A 26 -2.52 12.39 -0.50
CA CYS A 26 -2.49 12.31 0.95
C CYS A 26 -3.50 11.29 1.51
N ASP A 27 -4.23 10.60 0.63
CA ASP A 27 -5.27 9.64 0.98
C ASP A 27 -4.75 8.21 0.96
N LEU A 28 -4.68 7.61 2.16
CA LEU A 28 -4.27 6.22 2.33
C LEU A 28 -5.23 5.23 1.64
N ALA A 29 -6.53 5.53 1.51
CA ALA A 29 -7.46 4.62 0.86
C ALA A 29 -7.21 4.53 -0.66
N LYS A 30 -6.85 5.66 -1.28
CA LYS A 30 -6.49 5.70 -2.71
C LYS A 30 -5.20 4.96 -3.00
N ILE A 31 -4.14 5.17 -2.21
CA ILE A 31 -2.86 4.48 -2.43
C ILE A 31 -3.03 2.96 -2.28
N LYS A 32 -3.82 2.51 -1.30
CA LYS A 32 -4.15 1.10 -1.08
C LYS A 32 -4.79 0.46 -2.31
N ARG A 33 -5.81 1.12 -2.87
CA ARG A 33 -6.56 0.61 -4.02
C ARG A 33 -5.67 0.46 -5.25
N GLU A 34 -4.91 1.51 -5.59
CA GLU A 34 -4.03 1.49 -6.75
C GLU A 34 -2.88 0.49 -6.59
N TYR A 35 -2.21 0.48 -5.43
CA TYR A 35 -1.12 -0.45 -5.17
C TYR A 35 -1.58 -1.91 -5.30
N ASN A 36 -2.69 -2.28 -4.66
CA ASN A 36 -3.24 -3.63 -4.74
C ASN A 36 -3.69 -3.99 -6.17
N GLY A 37 -4.25 -3.03 -6.92
CA GLY A 37 -4.62 -3.22 -8.32
C GLY A 37 -3.41 -3.51 -9.23
N HIS A 38 -2.32 -2.77 -9.05
CA HIS A 38 -1.08 -3.01 -9.78
C HIS A 38 -0.38 -4.30 -9.34
N ARG A 39 -0.40 -4.62 -8.04
CA ARG A 39 0.17 -5.86 -7.49
C ARG A 39 -0.53 -7.10 -8.03
N ALA A 40 -1.87 -7.08 -8.13
CA ALA A 40 -2.66 -8.15 -8.72
C ALA A 40 -2.34 -8.40 -10.20
N ARG A 41 -1.95 -7.34 -10.92
CA ARG A 41 -1.47 -7.42 -12.32
C ARG A 41 0.00 -7.79 -12.44
N GLN A 42 0.64 -8.20 -11.34
CA GLN A 42 2.07 -8.54 -11.26
C GLN A 42 3.00 -7.40 -11.69
N VAL A 43 2.55 -6.15 -11.60
CA VAL A 43 3.37 -4.98 -11.90
C VAL A 43 4.27 -4.65 -10.71
N TYR A 44 5.56 -4.47 -10.98
CA TYR A 44 6.51 -4.02 -9.95
C TYR A 44 6.14 -2.60 -9.49
N SER A 45 5.75 -2.48 -8.23
CA SER A 45 5.16 -1.27 -7.65
C SER A 45 5.90 -0.89 -6.37
N ARG A 46 6.18 0.40 -6.17
CA ARG A 46 6.86 0.98 -5.01
C ARG A 46 6.04 2.12 -4.44
N ILE A 47 6.04 2.24 -3.11
CA ILE A 47 5.37 3.35 -2.42
C ILE A 47 6.43 4.23 -1.78
N LEU A 48 6.35 5.54 -2.01
CA LEU A 48 7.04 6.51 -1.16
C LEU A 48 6.04 7.09 -0.17
N LYS A 49 6.43 7.17 1.09
CA LYS A 49 5.69 7.85 2.14
C LYS A 49 6.55 9.01 2.63
N ASP A 50 6.06 10.23 2.48
CA ASP A 50 6.73 11.46 2.89
C ASP A 50 8.15 11.57 2.29
N GLY A 51 8.32 11.12 1.04
CA GLY A 51 9.61 11.10 0.34
C GLY A 51 10.52 9.91 0.66
N ARG A 52 10.15 9.04 1.62
CA ARG A 52 10.88 7.79 1.92
C ARG A 52 10.27 6.62 1.16
N GLU A 53 11.10 5.93 0.37
CA GLU A 53 10.70 4.67 -0.27
C GLU A 53 10.49 3.57 0.79
N LEU A 54 9.34 2.91 0.72
CA LEU A 54 8.99 1.76 1.54
C LEU A 54 9.49 0.48 0.86
N THR A 55 10.00 -0.44 1.67
CA THR A 55 10.26 -1.81 1.21
C THR A 55 8.95 -2.49 0.80
N ILE A 56 9.03 -3.55 -0.02
CA ILE A 56 7.85 -4.33 -0.42
C ILE A 56 7.07 -4.81 0.81
N SER A 57 7.76 -5.31 1.85
CA SER A 57 7.11 -5.76 3.08
C SER A 57 6.39 -4.63 3.83
N GLU A 58 6.97 -3.43 3.89
CA GLU A 58 6.33 -2.26 4.49
C GLU A 58 5.12 -1.78 3.66
N ALA A 59 5.25 -1.76 2.33
CA ALA A 59 4.18 -1.39 1.41
C ALA A 59 3.02 -2.40 1.47
N ASP A 60 3.31 -3.70 1.54
CA ASP A 60 2.33 -4.76 1.73
C ASP A 60 1.63 -4.62 3.09
N LYS A 61 2.35 -4.42 4.19
CA LYS A 61 1.72 -4.17 5.50
C LYS A 61 0.85 -2.91 5.49
N LEU A 62 1.30 -1.85 4.83
CA LEU A 62 0.54 -0.63 4.67
C LEU A 62 -0.75 -0.87 3.89
N CYS A 63 -0.71 -1.69 2.84
CA CYS A 63 -1.80 -1.85 1.88
C CYS A 63 -2.74 -3.03 2.12
N VAL A 64 -2.25 -4.06 2.80
CA VAL A 64 -2.95 -5.30 3.18
C VAL A 64 -3.45 -5.23 4.63
N GLY A 65 -2.99 -4.23 5.40
CA GLY A 65 -3.37 -4.00 6.80
C GLY A 65 -4.89 -4.08 7.03
N ALA A 66 -5.26 -5.13 7.78
CA ALA A 66 -6.60 -5.64 8.03
C ALA A 66 -7.48 -5.65 6.78
N ALA A 67 -7.26 -6.66 5.92
CA ALA A 67 -8.37 -7.20 5.17
C ALA A 67 -9.45 -7.61 6.19
N THR A 68 -10.36 -6.68 6.51
CA THR A 68 -11.71 -7.05 6.92
C THR A 68 -12.33 -7.64 5.66
N ILE A 69 -11.92 -8.87 5.33
CA ILE A 69 -12.78 -9.77 4.59
C ILE A 69 -14.00 -9.85 5.50
N SER A 70 -15.08 -9.17 5.13
CA SER A 70 -16.38 -9.43 5.74
C SER A 70 -16.66 -10.93 5.54
N GLY A 71 -16.26 -11.76 6.50
CA GLY A 71 -16.57 -13.19 6.52
C GLY A 71 -15.42 -14.20 6.74
N LEU A 72 -14.13 -13.84 6.71
CA LEU A 72 -13.05 -14.83 6.96
C LEU A 72 -12.06 -14.33 8.01
N ILE A 73 -12.43 -14.54 9.28
CA ILE A 73 -11.49 -14.54 10.40
C ILE A 73 -10.73 -15.86 10.30
N PHE A 74 -9.46 -15.82 9.89
CA PHE A 74 -8.54 -16.92 10.20
C PHE A 74 -8.25 -16.83 11.70
N GLN A 75 -9.00 -17.58 12.52
CA GLN A 75 -8.63 -17.83 13.90
C GLN A 75 -7.40 -18.73 13.88
N GLU A 76 -6.30 -18.28 14.51
CA GLU A 76 -5.22 -19.18 14.90
C GLU A 76 -5.82 -20.35 15.70
N PRO A 77 -5.46 -21.62 15.44
CA PRO A 77 -5.96 -22.72 16.23
C PRO A 77 -5.49 -22.53 17.67
N ALA A 78 -6.44 -22.36 18.58
CA ALA A 78 -6.17 -22.35 20.01
C ALA A 78 -5.44 -23.65 20.37
N LYS A 79 -4.25 -23.49 20.94
CA LYS A 79 -3.40 -24.58 21.40
C LYS A 79 -4.11 -25.30 22.56
N ALA A 80 -4.37 -26.59 22.37
CA ALA A 80 -4.95 -27.49 23.38
C ALA A 80 -4.00 -27.74 24.56
#